data_AF-A0A2G5UDT5-F1
#
_entry.id   AF-A0A2G5UDT5-F1
#
_cell.length_a   1.000
_cell.length_b   1.000
_cell.length_c   1.000
_cell.angle_alpha   90.00
_cell.angle_beta   90.00
_cell.angle_gamma   90.00
#
_symmetry.space_group_name_H-M   'P 1'
#
loop_
_entity.id
_entity.type
_entity.pdbx_description
1 polymer ?
#
loop_
_entity_poly.entity_id
_entity_poly.type
_entity_poly.pdbx_seq_one_letter_code
_entity_poly.pdbx_strand_id
1 'polypeptide(L)'
;MLIFSLILGLALFQTINAAGLLDIRLKSAYDQKATVILSDDVDPMYLVLPMVLVKNQEVKFEDLFINFNKTYKVTIKLDETESLGLKNSVYRGTITPAHGTSSPKKMNLPLTGILFSFKCEENWSGENCDCNQGDCSKTETDTNKEVDFDVDYTVDTQRLQTIIAMMKKENEVSNSLEKEDRLLEMVMEASGEQLN
;
A
#
# COMPACT_ATOMS: atom_id res chain seq x y z
N MET A 1 -30.71 -50.97 -16.15
CA MET A 1 -31.27 -49.74 -15.58
C MET A 1 -30.62 -49.55 -14.22
N LEU A 2 -30.04 -48.37 -13.96
CA LEU A 2 -29.45 -47.90 -12.69
C LEU A 2 -28.16 -48.60 -12.24
N ILE A 3 -27.00 -48.03 -12.60
CA ILE A 3 -25.92 -47.56 -11.71
C ILE A 3 -25.11 -46.58 -12.57
N PHE A 4 -25.72 -45.42 -12.82
CA PHE A 4 -25.06 -44.23 -13.33
C PHE A 4 -25.12 -43.25 -12.15
N SER A 5 -24.05 -42.51 -11.91
CA SER A 5 -23.98 -41.39 -10.96
C SER A 5 -23.88 -41.76 -9.47
N LEU A 6 -22.68 -42.09 -9.03
CA LEU A 6 -22.23 -41.69 -7.69
C LEU A 6 -20.71 -41.56 -7.73
N ILE A 7 -20.15 -40.50 -7.12
CA ILE A 7 -18.71 -40.20 -7.04
C ILE A 7 -18.15 -39.37 -8.22
N LEU A 8 -18.95 -38.44 -8.76
CA LEU A 8 -18.42 -37.24 -9.43
C LEU A 8 -19.00 -36.02 -8.72
N GLY A 9 -18.44 -35.68 -7.56
CA GLY A 9 -18.98 -34.63 -6.69
C GLY A 9 -18.08 -34.17 -5.54
N LEU A 10 -16.77 -34.44 -5.59
CA LEU A 10 -15.78 -33.74 -4.76
C LEU A 10 -15.15 -32.63 -5.60
N ALA A 11 -16.00 -31.74 -6.10
CA ALA A 11 -15.56 -30.47 -6.62
C ALA A 11 -15.26 -29.56 -5.42
N LEU A 12 -13.96 -29.42 -5.14
CA LEU A 12 -13.32 -28.13 -4.88
C LEU A 12 -14.08 -27.19 -3.92
N PHE A 13 -14.11 -27.50 -2.62
CA PHE A 13 -14.07 -26.43 -1.62
C PHE A 13 -12.63 -25.91 -1.59
N GLN A 14 -12.27 -25.10 -2.59
CA GLN A 14 -11.17 -24.15 -2.43
C GLN A 14 -11.71 -23.13 -1.42
N THR A 15 -11.42 -23.34 -0.15
CA THR A 15 -11.76 -22.36 0.88
C THR A 15 -10.98 -21.09 0.52
N ILE A 16 -11.71 -20.03 0.18
CA ILE A 16 -11.15 -18.69 0.07
C ILE A 16 -10.74 -18.35 1.51
N ASN A 17 -9.46 -18.52 1.83
CA ASN A 17 -8.96 -18.48 3.21
C ASN A 17 -8.54 -17.07 3.66
N ALA A 18 -8.78 -16.03 2.86
CA ALA A 18 -8.54 -14.65 3.24
C ALA A 18 -9.41 -13.71 2.41
N ALA A 19 -10.18 -12.85 3.08
CA ALA A 19 -11.02 -11.82 2.46
C ALA A 19 -10.54 -10.44 2.93
N GLY A 20 -9.57 -9.93 2.18
CA GLY A 20 -8.77 -8.77 2.56
C GLY A 20 -8.92 -7.62 1.59
N LEU A 21 -8.92 -6.41 2.13
CA LEU A 21 -8.98 -5.15 1.40
C LEU A 21 -7.72 -4.32 1.66
N LEU A 22 -7.28 -3.61 0.63
CA LEU A 22 -6.14 -2.70 0.66
C LEU A 22 -6.59 -1.30 0.23
N ASP A 23 -6.25 -0.31 1.07
CA ASP A 23 -6.27 1.10 0.70
C ASP A 23 -4.83 1.58 0.47
N ILE A 24 -4.58 2.27 -0.63
CA ILE A 24 -3.27 2.84 -0.97
C ILE A 24 -3.40 4.37 -0.98
N ARG A 25 -2.63 5.04 -0.12
CA ARG A 25 -2.59 6.51 -0.02
C ARG A 25 -1.21 7.01 -0.40
N LEU A 26 -1.15 8.00 -1.29
CA LEU A 26 0.08 8.65 -1.73
C LEU A 26 -0.01 10.17 -1.58
N LYS A 27 1.10 10.82 -1.22
CA LYS A 27 1.25 12.28 -1.15
C LYS A 27 2.57 12.70 -1.78
N SER A 28 2.57 13.79 -2.54
CA SER A 28 3.78 14.33 -3.17
C SER A 28 3.93 15.82 -2.92
N ALA A 29 5.17 16.31 -2.92
CA ALA A 29 5.47 17.75 -2.91
C ALA A 29 5.24 18.45 -4.27
N TYR A 30 4.84 17.70 -5.31
CA TYR A 30 4.75 18.17 -6.69
C TYR A 30 3.52 17.60 -7.40
N ASP A 31 3.04 18.33 -8.40
CA ASP A 31 2.04 17.82 -9.34
C ASP A 31 2.72 16.87 -10.33
N GLN A 32 2.30 15.61 -10.39
CA GLN A 32 2.92 14.62 -11.27
C GLN A 32 2.02 13.40 -11.45
N LYS A 33 2.28 12.62 -12.49
CA LYS A 33 1.64 11.31 -12.67
C LYS A 33 2.42 10.23 -11.94
N ALA A 34 1.70 9.26 -11.43
CA ALA A 34 2.26 8.10 -10.78
C ALA A 34 1.56 6.83 -11.25
N THR A 35 2.26 5.71 -11.20
CA THR A 35 1.69 4.38 -11.36
C THR A 35 2.17 3.51 -10.21
N VAL A 36 1.22 2.99 -9.43
CA VAL A 36 1.50 1.99 -8.40
C VAL A 36 1.31 0.61 -9.01
N ILE A 37 2.29 -0.26 -8.83
CA ILE A 37 2.28 -1.63 -9.31
C ILE A 37 2.49 -2.54 -8.11
N LEU A 38 1.54 -3.44 -7.85
CA LEU A 38 1.74 -4.58 -6.97
C LEU A 38 2.03 -5.80 -7.85
N SER A 39 3.00 -6.58 -7.43
CA SER A 39 3.40 -7.82 -8.09
C SER A 39 3.72 -8.88 -7.05
N ASP A 40 3.54 -10.14 -7.41
CA ASP A 40 4.03 -11.29 -6.65
C ASP A 40 4.91 -12.17 -7.53
N ASP A 41 5.37 -13.31 -7.03
CA ASP A 41 6.27 -14.20 -7.79
C ASP A 41 5.59 -14.93 -8.95
N VAL A 42 4.25 -14.95 -9.00
CA VAL A 42 3.43 -15.58 -10.02
C VAL A 42 2.89 -14.56 -11.01
N ASP A 43 2.45 -13.40 -10.51
CA ASP A 43 1.85 -12.33 -11.28
C ASP A 43 2.67 -11.02 -11.17
N PRO A 44 3.44 -10.67 -12.22
CA PRO A 44 4.25 -9.45 -12.22
C PRO A 44 3.41 -8.16 -12.33
N MET A 45 2.09 -8.26 -12.56
CA MET A 45 1.19 -7.12 -12.70
C MET A 45 -0.13 -7.35 -11.95
N TYR A 46 -0.06 -7.98 -10.77
CA TYR A 46 -1.22 -8.27 -9.91
C TYR A 46 -2.17 -7.07 -9.79
N LEU A 47 -1.61 -5.87 -9.59
CA LEU A 47 -2.36 -4.62 -9.62
C LEU A 47 -1.56 -3.54 -10.32
N VAL A 48 -2.20 -2.76 -11.20
CA VAL A 48 -1.59 -1.59 -11.86
C VAL A 48 -2.54 -0.43 -11.76
N LEU A 49 -2.18 0.58 -10.96
CA LEU A 49 -3.02 1.72 -10.63
C LEU A 49 -2.38 3.03 -11.11
N PRO A 50 -2.83 3.60 -12.23
CA PRO A 50 -2.41 4.93 -12.64
C PRO A 50 -3.13 6.01 -11.82
N MET A 51 -2.42 7.02 -11.35
CA MET A 51 -2.98 8.15 -10.61
C MET A 51 -2.29 9.48 -10.94
N VAL A 52 -3.01 10.57 -10.70
CA VAL A 52 -2.49 11.93 -10.81
C VAL A 52 -2.32 12.46 -9.39
N LEU A 53 -1.08 12.72 -8.99
CA LEU A 53 -0.74 13.33 -7.72
C LEU A 53 -0.85 14.83 -7.84
N VAL A 54 -1.63 15.44 -6.95
CA VAL A 54 -1.73 16.89 -6.80
C VAL A 54 -0.83 17.31 -5.65
N LYS A 55 -0.09 18.39 -5.84
CA LYS A 55 0.89 18.91 -4.89
C LYS A 55 0.30 19.08 -3.49
N ASN A 56 0.95 18.42 -2.54
CA ASN A 56 0.64 18.40 -1.10
C ASN A 56 -0.77 17.88 -0.76
N GLN A 57 -1.44 17.21 -1.70
CA GLN A 57 -2.73 16.57 -1.46
C GLN A 57 -2.55 15.05 -1.40
N GLU A 58 -3.33 14.41 -0.54
CA GLU A 58 -3.43 12.96 -0.50
C GLU A 58 -4.29 12.48 -1.67
N VAL A 59 -3.82 11.44 -2.35
CA VAL A 59 -4.58 10.71 -3.36
C VAL A 59 -4.67 9.26 -2.91
N LYS A 60 -5.87 8.68 -3.00
CA LYS A 60 -6.15 7.35 -2.48
C LYS A 60 -6.85 6.43 -3.47
N PHE A 61 -6.54 5.15 -3.40
CA PHE A 61 -7.36 4.06 -3.90
C PHE A 61 -7.84 3.24 -2.72
N GLU A 62 -9.12 2.88 -2.71
CA GLU A 62 -9.76 2.23 -1.57
C GLU A 62 -10.37 0.89 -1.98
N ASP A 63 -10.50 -0.01 -1.01
CA ASP A 63 -11.21 -1.29 -1.10
C ASP A 63 -10.70 -2.21 -2.23
N LEU A 64 -9.39 -2.22 -2.44
CA LEU A 64 -8.75 -3.12 -3.41
C LEU A 64 -8.63 -4.52 -2.82
N PHE A 65 -9.22 -5.52 -3.47
CA PHE A 65 -9.07 -6.91 -3.02
C PHE A 65 -7.60 -7.33 -3.01
N ILE A 66 -7.15 -7.91 -1.90
CA ILE A 66 -5.80 -8.42 -1.73
C ILE A 66 -5.79 -9.74 -0.97
N ASN A 67 -4.92 -10.65 -1.37
CA ASN A 67 -4.72 -11.90 -0.65
C ASN A 67 -3.69 -11.71 0.48
N PHE A 68 -4.12 -11.86 1.74
CA PHE A 68 -3.26 -11.67 2.92
C PHE A 68 -2.23 -12.79 3.11
N ASN A 69 -2.38 -13.93 2.43
CA ASN A 69 -1.41 -15.03 2.48
C ASN A 69 -0.21 -14.85 1.54
N LYS A 70 -0.06 -13.66 0.94
CA LYS A 70 0.99 -13.36 -0.03
C LYS A 70 1.78 -12.12 0.38
N THR A 71 3.06 -12.12 0.04
CA THR A 71 3.91 -10.94 0.09
C THR A 71 3.97 -10.31 -1.30
N TYR A 72 3.82 -8.99 -1.37
CA TYR A 72 3.80 -8.24 -2.62
C TYR A 72 5.03 -7.35 -2.74
N LYS A 73 5.63 -7.34 -3.93
CA LYS A 73 6.60 -6.32 -4.34
C LYS A 73 5.82 -5.11 -4.84
N VAL A 74 6.06 -3.98 -4.21
CA VAL A 74 5.47 -2.69 -4.56
C VAL A 74 6.46 -1.92 -5.43
N THR A 75 6.00 -1.44 -6.57
CA THR A 75 6.75 -0.48 -7.40
C THR A 75 5.90 0.75 -7.63
N ILE A 76 6.37 1.92 -7.18
CA ILE A 76 5.73 3.20 -7.46
C ILE A 76 6.61 3.93 -8.47
N LYS A 77 6.08 4.13 -9.68
CA LYS A 77 6.75 4.89 -10.74
C LYS A 77 6.16 6.28 -10.78
N LEU A 78 7.02 7.29 -10.80
CA LEU A 78 6.66 8.68 -10.96
C LEU A 78 7.21 9.16 -12.28
N ASP A 79 6.38 9.88 -13.01
CA ASP A 79 6.77 10.54 -14.25
C ASP A 79 7.72 11.72 -13.95
N GLU A 80 7.97 12.56 -14.95
CA GLU A 80 8.89 13.69 -14.85
C GLU A 80 8.54 14.62 -13.69
N THR A 81 9.55 14.92 -12.86
CA THR A 81 9.51 15.99 -11.85
C THR A 81 10.48 17.09 -12.26
N GLU A 82 9.99 17.97 -13.12
CA GLU A 82 10.76 19.05 -13.74
C GLU A 82 11.58 19.90 -12.76
N SER A 83 10.99 20.24 -11.62
CA SER A 83 11.57 21.08 -10.58
C SER A 83 12.71 20.43 -9.80
N LEU A 84 12.84 19.10 -9.91
CA LEU A 84 13.98 18.35 -9.35
C LEU A 84 14.98 17.94 -10.45
N GLY A 85 14.68 18.22 -11.72
CA GLY A 85 15.49 17.75 -12.84
C GLY A 85 15.44 16.24 -13.00
N LEU A 86 14.31 15.61 -12.64
CA LEU A 86 14.12 14.17 -12.70
C LEU A 86 13.21 13.82 -13.88
N LYS A 87 13.67 12.92 -14.75
CA LYS A 87 12.89 12.36 -15.85
C LYS A 87 11.88 11.32 -15.36
N ASN A 88 12.26 10.56 -14.34
CA ASN A 88 11.36 9.68 -13.58
C ASN A 88 12.00 9.32 -12.24
N SER A 89 11.17 8.83 -11.33
CA SER A 89 11.61 8.24 -10.06
C SER A 89 10.91 6.90 -9.86
N VAL A 90 11.61 5.91 -9.30
CA VAL A 90 11.02 4.59 -9.03
C VAL A 90 11.33 4.16 -7.62
N TYR A 91 10.27 3.87 -6.85
CA TYR A 91 10.35 3.41 -5.46
C TYR A 91 9.99 1.93 -5.45
N ARG A 92 10.82 1.10 -4.81
CA ARG A 92 10.62 -0.34 -4.70
C ARG A 92 10.65 -0.79 -3.25
N GLY A 93 9.60 -1.46 -2.82
CA GLY A 93 9.47 -1.99 -1.47
C GLY A 93 8.77 -3.34 -1.48
N THR A 94 8.62 -3.91 -0.30
CA THR A 94 7.89 -5.16 -0.11
C THR A 94 6.89 -4.99 1.02
N ILE A 95 5.65 -5.43 0.80
CA ILE A 95 4.58 -5.39 1.81
C ILE A 95 4.05 -6.81 2.03
N THR A 96 3.82 -7.15 3.29
CA THR A 96 3.12 -8.38 3.69
C THR A 96 1.85 -7.94 4.42
N PRO A 97 0.67 -8.10 3.80
CA PRO A 97 -0.58 -7.70 4.41
C PRO A 97 -0.76 -8.31 5.79
N ALA A 98 -1.25 -7.51 6.70
CA ALA A 98 -1.75 -7.87 8.01
C ALA A 98 -2.65 -6.71 8.46
N HIS A 99 -3.70 -7.00 9.21
CA HIS A 99 -4.63 -5.98 9.69
C HIS A 99 -3.89 -4.80 10.33
N GLY A 100 -4.22 -3.57 9.92
CA GLY A 100 -3.50 -2.36 10.30
C GLY A 100 -2.80 -1.70 9.11
N THR A 101 -1.59 -1.16 9.31
CA THR A 101 -0.93 -0.33 8.29
C THR A 101 0.50 -0.76 7.97
N SER A 102 0.95 -0.43 6.76
CA SER A 102 2.35 -0.52 6.39
C SER A 102 2.81 0.78 5.75
N SER A 103 3.90 1.36 6.26
CA SER A 103 4.44 2.61 5.73
C SER A 103 5.93 2.80 6.04
N PRO A 104 6.67 3.54 5.21
CA PRO A 104 8.03 3.95 5.54
C PRO A 104 8.03 5.09 6.57
N LYS A 105 9.02 5.15 7.46
CA LYS A 105 9.22 6.31 8.34
C LYS A 105 9.71 7.55 7.61
N LYS A 106 10.50 7.32 6.56
CA LYS A 106 11.17 8.35 5.79
C LYS A 106 10.89 8.17 4.30
N MET A 107 10.86 9.29 3.61
CA MET A 107 10.51 9.39 2.21
C MET A 107 11.60 10.14 1.49
N ASN A 108 12.00 9.67 0.32
CA ASN A 108 12.78 10.50 -0.59
C ASN A 108 11.83 11.27 -1.52
N LEU A 109 12.13 12.55 -1.79
CA LEU A 109 11.38 13.37 -2.75
C LEU A 109 11.37 12.72 -4.15
N PRO A 110 10.33 12.92 -4.97
CA PRO A 110 9.22 13.87 -4.80
C PRO A 110 8.06 13.39 -3.92
N LEU A 111 8.02 12.11 -3.50
CA LEU A 111 7.00 11.65 -2.57
C LEU A 111 7.25 12.19 -1.16
N THR A 112 6.16 12.49 -0.46
CA THR A 112 6.16 12.97 0.93
C THR A 112 5.33 12.07 1.84
N GLY A 113 4.53 11.17 1.27
CA GLY A 113 3.86 10.13 2.03
C GLY A 113 3.46 8.92 1.20
N ILE A 114 3.58 7.76 1.83
CA ILE A 114 3.09 6.46 1.36
C ILE A 114 2.42 5.80 2.56
N LEU A 115 1.22 5.25 2.38
CA LEU A 115 0.55 4.47 3.41
C LEU A 115 -0.32 3.40 2.77
N PHE A 116 -0.11 2.16 3.20
CA PHE A 116 -0.95 1.00 2.86
C PHE A 116 -1.79 0.67 4.09
N SER A 117 -3.11 0.67 3.95
CA SER A 117 -4.04 0.26 5.00
C SER A 117 -4.67 -1.06 4.63
N PHE A 118 -4.66 -2.02 5.55
CA PHE A 118 -5.16 -3.36 5.35
C PHE A 118 -6.31 -3.62 6.33
N LYS A 119 -7.47 -3.97 5.78
CA LYS A 119 -8.69 -4.24 6.55
C LYS A 119 -9.37 -5.49 6.03
N CYS A 120 -10.18 -6.10 6.86
CA CYS A 120 -10.96 -7.27 6.47
C CYS A 120 -12.25 -6.86 5.75
N GLU A 121 -12.74 -7.73 4.88
CA GLU A 121 -14.11 -7.61 4.36
C GLU A 121 -15.15 -7.79 5.47
N GLU A 122 -16.38 -7.36 5.21
CA GLU A 122 -17.48 -7.52 6.16
C GLU A 122 -17.64 -9.00 6.58
N ASN A 123 -17.81 -9.25 7.88
CA ASN A 123 -17.89 -10.59 8.50
C ASN A 123 -16.57 -11.39 8.56
N TRP A 124 -15.46 -10.81 8.11
CA TRP A 124 -14.13 -11.40 8.25
C TRP A 124 -13.32 -10.67 9.32
N SER A 125 -12.48 -11.41 10.05
CA SER A 125 -11.66 -10.85 11.13
C SER A 125 -10.33 -11.58 11.30
N GLY A 126 -9.52 -11.07 12.23
CA GLY A 126 -8.19 -11.58 12.56
C GLY A 126 -7.07 -10.94 11.74
N GLU A 127 -5.82 -11.08 12.22
CA GLU A 127 -4.64 -10.44 11.61
C GLU A 127 -4.51 -10.69 10.09
N ASN A 128 -4.96 -11.85 9.61
CA ASN A 128 -4.89 -12.24 8.20
C ASN A 128 -6.25 -12.27 7.48
N CYS A 129 -7.31 -11.76 8.11
CA CYS A 129 -8.69 -11.82 7.59
C CYS A 129 -9.12 -13.24 7.18
N ASP A 130 -8.74 -14.23 7.99
CA ASP A 130 -8.90 -15.67 7.72
C ASP A 130 -10.08 -16.30 8.49
N CYS A 131 -10.79 -15.51 9.29
CA CYS A 131 -11.90 -15.97 10.11
C CYS A 131 -13.24 -15.40 9.61
N ASN A 132 -14.18 -16.25 9.18
CA ASN A 132 -15.52 -15.86 8.73
C ASN A 132 -16.57 -16.30 9.75
N GLN A 133 -17.34 -15.36 10.30
CA GLN A 133 -18.44 -15.56 11.28
C GLN A 133 -18.18 -16.64 12.36
N GLY A 134 -17.60 -16.24 13.51
CA GLY A 134 -17.42 -17.10 14.69
C GLY A 134 -16.66 -16.42 15.83
N ASP A 135 -16.44 -17.14 16.94
CA ASP A 135 -15.60 -16.70 18.06
C ASP A 135 -14.11 -16.85 17.70
N CYS A 136 -13.62 -15.86 16.97
CA CYS A 136 -12.23 -15.73 16.58
C CYS A 136 -11.46 -15.18 17.80
N SER A 137 -10.93 -16.08 18.65
CA SER A 137 -10.14 -15.78 19.87
C SER A 137 -8.86 -14.93 19.65
N LYS A 138 -8.69 -14.28 18.49
CA LYS A 138 -7.60 -13.37 18.19
C LYS A 138 -8.18 -11.96 18.12
N THR A 139 -7.96 -11.18 19.17
CA THR A 139 -8.17 -9.73 19.13
C THR A 139 -7.44 -9.17 17.92
N GLU A 140 -8.15 -8.41 17.09
CA GLU A 140 -7.53 -7.60 16.04
C GLU A 140 -6.51 -6.69 16.72
N THR A 141 -5.24 -6.94 16.42
CA THR A 141 -4.16 -6.07 16.87
C THR A 141 -3.67 -5.36 15.63
N ASP A 142 -4.01 -4.08 15.52
CA ASP A 142 -3.54 -3.24 14.44
C ASP A 142 -2.01 -3.28 14.41
N THR A 143 -1.49 -3.83 13.32
CA THR A 143 -0.07 -3.96 13.14
C THR A 143 0.41 -2.80 12.28
N ASN A 144 1.20 -1.92 12.89
CA ASN A 144 1.88 -0.84 12.19
C ASN A 144 3.28 -1.32 11.77
N LYS A 145 3.41 -1.76 10.51
CA LYS A 145 4.66 -2.27 9.96
C LYS A 145 5.45 -1.17 9.26
N GLU A 146 6.72 -1.05 9.60
CA GLU A 146 7.66 -0.21 8.86
C GLU A 146 8.06 -0.91 7.55
N VAL A 147 8.10 -0.14 6.46
CA VAL A 147 8.52 -0.61 5.14
C VAL A 147 9.68 0.24 4.63
N ASP A 148 10.72 -0.40 4.14
CA ASP A 148 11.81 0.31 3.45
C ASP A 148 11.56 0.34 1.94
N PHE A 149 11.86 1.49 1.32
CA PHE A 149 11.81 1.67 -0.12
C PHE A 149 13.21 1.98 -0.67
N ASP A 150 13.66 1.18 -1.63
CA ASP A 150 14.79 1.51 -2.48
C ASP A 150 14.35 2.48 -3.59
N VAL A 151 15.14 3.51 -3.86
CA VAL A 151 14.73 4.63 -4.73
C VAL A 151 15.75 4.87 -5.84
N ASP A 152 15.29 4.66 -7.07
CA ASP A 152 16.05 4.96 -8.28
C ASP A 152 15.59 6.28 -8.91
N TYR A 153 16.55 7.16 -9.20
CA TYR A 153 16.31 8.41 -9.91
C TYR A 153 16.91 8.38 -11.31
N THR A 154 16.08 8.67 -12.31
CA THR A 154 16.58 8.99 -13.65
C THR A 154 16.62 10.50 -13.79
N VAL A 155 17.82 11.06 -13.90
CA VAL A 155 18.02 12.52 -14.05
C VAL A 155 17.82 12.98 -15.50
N ASP A 156 17.32 14.20 -15.66
CA ASP A 156 17.31 14.91 -16.94
C ASP A 156 18.61 15.72 -17.10
N THR A 157 19.51 15.21 -17.95
CA THR A 157 20.82 15.83 -18.22
C THR A 157 20.73 17.25 -18.80
N GLN A 158 19.56 17.70 -19.28
CA GLN A 158 19.37 19.08 -19.71
C GLN A 158 19.18 20.05 -18.52
N ARG A 159 18.95 19.53 -17.31
CA ARG A 159 18.65 20.28 -16.09
C ARG A 159 19.74 20.17 -15.02
N LEU A 160 21.00 20.19 -15.44
CA LEU A 160 22.19 20.04 -14.57
C LEU A 160 22.20 20.96 -13.34
N GLN A 161 21.80 22.22 -13.48
CA GLN A 161 21.76 23.16 -12.34
C GLN A 161 20.74 22.73 -11.27
N THR A 162 19.59 22.21 -11.71
CA THR A 162 18.54 21.69 -10.83
C THR A 162 19.00 20.41 -10.13
N ILE A 163 19.68 19.52 -10.85
CA ILE A 163 20.26 18.28 -10.28
C ILE A 163 21.28 18.62 -9.20
N ILE A 164 22.17 19.59 -9.44
CA ILE A 164 23.16 20.03 -8.45
C ILE A 164 22.47 20.59 -7.21
N ALA A 165 21.39 21.36 -7.37
CA ALA A 165 20.62 21.89 -6.24
C ALA A 165 19.94 20.76 -5.43
N MET A 166 19.38 19.76 -6.12
CA MET A 166 18.81 18.56 -5.48
C MET A 166 19.87 17.79 -4.69
N MET A 167 21.04 17.51 -5.29
CA MET A 167 22.12 16.77 -4.61
C MET A 167 22.68 17.49 -3.38
N LYS A 168 22.63 18.82 -3.36
CA LYS A 168 23.09 19.63 -2.23
C LYS A 168 22.09 19.69 -1.08
N LYS A 169 20.82 19.31 -1.32
CA LYS A 169 19.75 19.37 -0.33
C LYS A 169 19.49 17.97 0.23
N GLU A 170 19.13 17.89 1.51
CA GLU A 170 18.54 16.66 2.06
C GLU A 170 17.22 16.38 1.33
N ASN A 171 17.18 15.29 0.58
CA ASN A 171 15.99 14.86 -0.17
C ASN A 171 15.15 13.85 0.61
N GLU A 172 15.62 13.45 1.79
CA GLU A 172 14.91 12.59 2.72
C GLU A 172 14.04 13.47 3.63
N VAL A 173 12.75 13.18 3.69
CA VAL A 173 11.74 13.87 4.50
C VAL A 173 10.97 12.86 5.34
N SER A 174 10.36 13.26 6.45
CA SER A 174 9.47 12.36 7.18
C SER A 174 8.24 12.00 6.35
N ASN A 175 7.75 10.77 6.49
CA ASN A 175 6.45 10.40 5.94
C ASN A 175 5.34 11.22 6.63
N SER A 176 4.61 12.04 5.88
CA SER A 176 3.54 12.86 6.43
C SER A 176 2.28 12.07 6.77
N LEU A 177 2.02 10.96 6.06
CA LEU A 177 0.80 10.17 6.25
C LEU A 177 0.86 9.32 7.51
N GLU A 178 2.04 8.82 7.90
CA GLU A 178 2.23 8.09 9.17
C GLU A 178 1.86 8.97 10.38
N LYS A 179 2.18 10.27 10.32
CA LYS A 179 1.89 11.22 11.41
C LYS A 179 0.40 11.56 11.49
N GLU A 180 -0.24 11.75 10.34
CA GLU A 180 -1.67 12.07 10.26
C GLU A 180 -2.52 10.92 10.82
N ASP A 181 -2.15 9.67 10.51
CA ASP A 181 -2.85 8.46 11.01
C ASP A 181 -2.72 8.31 12.53
N ARG A 182 -1.50 8.45 13.09
CA ARG A 182 -1.29 8.41 14.55
C ARG A 182 -2.01 9.52 15.31
N LEU A 183 -2.10 10.71 14.72
CA LEU A 183 -2.83 11.83 15.33
C LEU A 183 -4.32 11.54 15.38
N LEU A 184 -4.89 10.93 14.34
CA LEU A 184 -6.28 10.50 14.33
C LEU A 184 -6.54 9.43 15.41
N GLU A 185 -5.67 8.42 15.51
CA GLU A 185 -5.76 7.37 16.53
C GLU A 185 -5.80 7.97 17.94
N MET A 186 -4.84 8.84 18.28
CA MET A 186 -4.81 9.49 19.61
C MET A 186 -6.04 10.36 19.89
N VAL A 187 -6.60 11.02 18.87
CA VAL A 187 -7.81 11.83 19.02
C VAL A 187 -9.03 10.94 19.28
N MET A 188 -9.15 9.80 18.61
CA MET A 188 -10.23 8.83 18.81
C MET A 188 -10.16 8.15 20.18
N GLU A 189 -8.95 7.77 20.61
CA GLU A 189 -8.74 7.24 21.97
C GLU A 189 -9.10 8.27 23.05
N ALA A 190 -8.76 9.54 22.83
CA ALA A 190 -9.08 10.63 23.75
C ALA A 190 -10.56 11.02 23.75
N SER A 191 -11.28 10.83 22.63
CA SER A 191 -12.72 11.11 22.52
C SER A 191 -13.60 9.98 23.08
N GLY A 192 -13.03 8.80 23.36
CA GLY A 192 -13.76 7.64 23.87
C GLY A 192 -14.67 6.98 22.82
N GLU A 193 -14.53 7.33 21.54
CA GLU A 193 -15.18 6.62 20.44
C GLU A 193 -14.35 5.39 20.09
N GLN A 194 -14.63 4.27 20.75
CA GLN A 194 -14.24 2.96 20.23
C GLN A 194 -15.16 2.64 19.04
N LEU A 195 -14.56 2.33 17.89
CA LEU A 195 -15.27 1.73 16.76
C LEU A 195 -15.79 0.36 17.22
N ASN A 196 -17.12 0.24 17.34
CA ASN A 196 -17.82 -1.04 17.44
C ASN A 196 -17.72 -1.80 16.13
#